data_AF-A0A803NRP0-F1
#
_entry.id   AF-A0A803NRP0-F1
#
_cell.length_a   1.000
_cell.length_b   1.000
_cell.length_c   1.000
_cell.angle_alpha   90.00
_cell.angle_beta   90.00
_cell.angle_gamma   90.00
#
_symmetry.space_group_name_H-M   'P 1'
#
loop_
_entity.id
_entity.type
_entity.pdbx_description
1 polymer ?
#
loop_
_entity_poly.entity_id
_entity_poly.type
_entity_poly.pdbx_seq_one_letter_code
_entity_poly.pdbx_strand_id
1 'polypeptide(L)'
;MYGFSGANNAPCGKIKLPLNIGTAPIQTTIMAMFIVVDVKSLYNVMLGRLALYELRAISSVYYLSIKFPITAGISCLLRNQGTARECYNASLSLAKKTSSIVMAS
;
A
#
# COMPACT_ATOMS: atom_id res chain seq x y z
N MET A 1 -3.64 -18.05 10.65
CA MET A 1 -3.07 -17.58 9.37
C MET A 1 -1.65 -17.14 9.66
N TYR A 2 -0.63 -17.81 9.14
CA TYR A 2 0.74 -17.30 9.23
C TYR A 2 0.89 -16.18 8.19
N GLY A 3 1.03 -14.94 8.65
CA GLY A 3 1.22 -13.77 7.79
C GLY A 3 2.69 -13.49 7.49
N PHE A 4 2.96 -12.38 6.78
CA PHE A 4 4.29 -11.89 6.38
C PHE A 4 5.34 -11.85 7.51
N SER A 5 4.89 -11.72 8.77
CA SER A 5 5.77 -11.65 9.95
C SER A 5 6.11 -13.02 10.56
N GLY A 6 5.51 -14.13 10.08
CA GLY A 6 5.60 -15.45 10.75
C GLY A 6 4.93 -15.52 12.12
N ALA A 7 4.50 -14.38 12.67
CA ALA A 7 3.73 -14.27 13.90
C ALA A 7 2.26 -14.64 13.66
N ASN A 8 1.66 -15.32 14.64
CA ASN A 8 0.23 -15.63 14.66
C ASN A 8 -0.57 -14.37 15.06
N ASN A 9 -0.66 -13.41 14.14
CA ASN A 9 -1.45 -12.20 14.34
C ASN A 9 -2.80 -12.40 13.65
N ALA A 10 -3.85 -12.57 14.45
CA ALA A 10 -5.21 -12.67 13.93
C ALA A 10 -5.63 -11.31 13.33
N PRO A 11 -6.32 -11.30 12.18
CA PRO A 11 -6.90 -10.06 11.67
C PRO A 11 -7.92 -9.51 12.67
N CYS A 12 -7.80 -8.22 12.99
CA CYS A 12 -8.73 -7.50 13.86
C CYS A 12 -10.11 -7.35 13.21
N GLY A 13 -10.15 -7.28 11.87
CA GLY A 13 -11.38 -7.16 11.12
C GLY A 13 -11.17 -6.79 9.65
N LYS A 14 -12.28 -6.57 8.96
CA LYS A 14 -12.32 -6.13 7.56
C LYS A 14 -13.07 -4.79 7.48
N ILE A 15 -12.56 -3.84 6.72
CA ILE A 15 -13.16 -2.52 6.51
C ILE A 15 -13.06 -2.12 5.04
N LYS A 16 -14.11 -1.51 4.48
CA LYS A 16 -14.09 -1.00 3.11
C LYS A 16 -13.87 0.52 3.16
N LEU A 17 -12.79 1.00 2.56
CA LEU A 17 -12.40 2.43 2.60
C LEU A 17 -12.04 2.95 1.21
N PRO A 18 -12.26 4.24 0.93
CA PRO A 18 -11.72 4.87 -0.26
C PRO A 18 -10.19 4.96 -0.16
N LEU A 19 -9.50 4.50 -1.21
CA LEU A 19 -8.06 4.56 -1.38
C LEU A 19 -7.75 5.52 -2.52
N ASN A 20 -7.15 6.66 -2.20
CA ASN A 20 -6.68 7.62 -3.20
C ASN A 20 -5.22 7.34 -3.54
N ILE A 21 -4.91 7.24 -4.83
CA ILE A 21 -3.58 6.90 -5.35
C ILE A 21 -3.12 8.00 -6.30
N GLY A 22 -1.93 8.52 -6.02
CA GLY A 22 -1.37 9.68 -6.71
C GLY A 22 -1.64 10.99 -5.96
N THR A 23 -1.29 12.10 -6.59
CA THR A 23 -1.50 13.46 -6.06
C THR A 23 -2.19 14.29 -7.12
N ALA A 24 -3.18 15.10 -6.72
CA ALA A 24 -3.87 15.99 -7.65
C ALA A 24 -2.86 16.82 -8.49
N PRO A 25 -3.09 16.95 -9.82
CA PRO A 25 -4.27 16.53 -10.58
C PRO A 25 -4.24 15.06 -11.05
N ILE A 26 -3.14 14.33 -10.83
CA ILE A 26 -2.94 12.97 -11.32
C ILE A 26 -3.24 11.98 -10.19
N GLN A 27 -4.52 11.73 -9.95
CA GLN A 27 -4.97 10.81 -8.92
C GLN A 27 -6.17 9.97 -9.35
N THR A 28 -6.34 8.82 -8.70
CA THR A 28 -7.55 7.99 -8.82
C THR A 28 -7.97 7.52 -7.44
N THR A 29 -9.27 7.35 -7.23
CA THR A 29 -9.82 6.83 -5.98
C THR A 29 -10.58 5.54 -6.27
N ILE A 30 -10.24 4.48 -5.54
CA ILE A 30 -10.95 3.20 -5.59
C ILE A 30 -11.54 2.85 -4.22
N MET A 31 -12.59 2.05 -4.20
CA MET A 31 -13.10 1.48 -2.95
C MET A 31 -12.41 0.13 -2.69
N ALA A 32 -11.41 0.12 -1.83
CA ALA A 32 -10.66 -1.09 -1.51
C ALA A 32 -11.15 -1.72 -0.19
N MET A 33 -11.12 -3.05 -0.14
CA MET A 33 -11.36 -3.80 1.09
C MET A 33 -10.04 -4.01 1.82
N PHE A 34 -9.99 -3.60 3.07
CA PHE A 34 -8.83 -3.73 3.92
C PHE A 34 -9.07 -4.72 5.06
N ILE A 35 -8.06 -5.51 5.37
CA ILE A 35 -7.94 -6.35 6.55
C ILE A 35 -7.04 -5.59 7.54
N VAL A 36 -7.57 -5.27 8.71
CA VAL A 36 -6.80 -4.60 9.76
C VAL A 36 -6.08 -5.68 10.56
N VAL A 37 -4.77 -5.53 10.73
CA VAL A 37 -3.93 -6.42 11.52
C VAL A 37 -3.11 -5.57 12.49
N ASP A 38 -3.24 -5.84 13.78
CA ASP A 38 -2.41 -5.17 14.77
C ASP A 38 -1.05 -5.88 14.87
N VAL A 39 -0.06 -5.34 14.14
CA VAL A 39 1.30 -5.88 14.11
C VAL A 39 2.29 -4.74 13.96
N LYS A 40 3.42 -4.83 14.65
CA LYS A 40 4.51 -3.86 14.50
C LYS A 40 5.10 -3.94 13.09
N SER A 41 4.97 -2.86 12.32
CA SER A 41 5.47 -2.78 10.95
C SER A 41 5.92 -1.38 10.60
N LEU A 42 6.90 -1.32 9.71
CA LEU A 42 7.40 -0.07 9.11
C LEU A 42 6.45 0.46 8.04
N TYR A 43 5.49 -0.36 7.59
CA TYR A 43 4.51 -0.04 6.56
C TYR A 43 3.12 0.09 7.17
N ASN A 44 2.42 1.17 6.84
CA ASN A 44 1.05 1.41 7.28
C ASN A 44 0.02 0.61 6.46
N VAL A 45 0.30 0.43 5.17
CA VAL A 45 -0.61 -0.23 4.22
C VAL A 45 0.17 -1.19 3.33
N MET A 46 -0.38 -2.39 3.15
CA MET A 46 0.06 -3.33 2.13
C MET A 46 -1.06 -3.50 1.10
N LEU A 47 -0.78 -3.19 -0.17
CA LEU A 47 -1.75 -3.38 -1.24
C LEU A 47 -1.61 -4.79 -1.82
N GLY A 48 -2.66 -5.58 -1.64
CA GLY A 48 -2.80 -6.91 -2.18
C GLY A 48 -3.21 -6.93 -3.65
N ARG A 49 -3.45 -8.14 -4.15
CA ARG A 49 -3.83 -8.35 -5.55
C ARG A 49 -5.23 -7.82 -5.87
N LEU A 50 -6.20 -7.89 -4.95
CA LEU A 50 -7.55 -7.39 -5.25
C LEU A 50 -7.53 -5.87 -5.32
N ALA A 51 -6.85 -5.18 -4.41
CA ALA A 51 -6.65 -3.73 -4.49
C ALA A 51 -6.00 -3.29 -5.81
N LEU A 52 -4.99 -4.02 -6.30
CA LEU A 52 -4.38 -3.76 -7.61
C LEU A 52 -5.33 -4.09 -8.77
N TYR A 53 -6.16 -5.12 -8.65
CA TYR A 53 -7.18 -5.46 -9.63
C TYR A 53 -8.26 -4.38 -9.75
N GLU A 54 -8.78 -3.89 -8.62
CA GLU A 54 -9.73 -2.78 -8.56
C GLU A 54 -9.14 -1.49 -9.15
N LEU A 55 -7.84 -1.27 -8.92
CA LEU A 55 -7.08 -0.17 -9.53
C LEU A 55 -6.87 -0.34 -11.05
N ARG A 56 -7.13 -1.53 -11.61
CA ARG A 56 -6.73 -1.92 -12.98
C ARG A 56 -5.23 -1.67 -13.19
N ALA A 57 -4.45 -1.98 -12.16
CA ALA A 57 -3.04 -1.69 -12.10
C ALA A 57 -2.23 -2.66 -12.96
N ILE A 58 -1.22 -2.13 -13.64
CA ILE A 58 -0.20 -2.91 -14.33
C ILE A 58 1.13 -2.62 -13.65
N SER A 59 1.65 -3.60 -12.92
CA SER A 59 2.95 -3.51 -12.26
C SER A 59 4.07 -3.97 -13.21
N SER A 60 5.10 -3.15 -13.37
CA SER A 60 6.35 -3.56 -14.00
C SER A 60 7.46 -3.63 -12.95
N VAL A 61 7.98 -4.83 -12.72
CA VAL A 61 9.15 -5.02 -11.84
C VAL A 61 10.39 -4.40 -12.48
N TYR A 62 10.56 -4.58 -13.80
CA TYR A 62 11.72 -4.07 -14.54
C TYR A 62 11.85 -2.55 -14.46
N TYR A 63 10.74 -1.82 -14.64
CA TYR A 63 10.74 -0.36 -14.56
C TYR A 63 10.42 0.17 -13.15
N LEU A 64 10.23 -0.71 -12.17
CA LEU A 64 9.81 -0.37 -10.80
C LEU A 64 8.63 0.61 -10.79
N SER A 65 7.61 0.31 -11.59
CA SER A 65 6.50 1.22 -11.88
C SER A 65 5.14 0.53 -11.82
N ILE A 66 4.11 1.30 -11.52
CA ILE A 66 2.72 0.86 -11.53
C ILE A 66 1.92 1.82 -12.40
N LYS A 67 1.31 1.30 -13.47
CA LYS A 67 0.39 2.06 -14.32
C LYS A 67 -1.04 1.82 -13.90
N PHE A 68 -1.88 2.84 -13.96
CA PHE A 68 -3.31 2.75 -13.67
C PHE A 68 -4.10 3.83 -14.41
N PRO A 69 -5.38 3.58 -14.74
CA PRO A 69 -6.23 4.58 -15.37
C PRO A 69 -6.58 5.72 -14.41
N ILE A 70 -6.66 6.92 -14.97
CA ILE A 70 -7.19 8.15 -14.37
C ILE A 70 -8.19 8.77 -15.36
N THR A 71 -8.99 9.75 -14.92
CA THR A 71 -9.98 10.42 -15.80
C THR A 71 -9.36 10.99 -17.08
N ALA A 72 -8.12 11.46 -17.02
CA ALA A 72 -7.40 12.06 -18.14
C ALA A 72 -6.58 11.06 -18.99
N GLY A 73 -6.62 9.75 -18.70
CA GLY A 73 -5.83 8.74 -19.43
C GLY A 73 -5.18 7.70 -18.51
N ILE A 74 -3.89 7.41 -18.73
CA ILE A 74 -3.13 6.44 -17.92
C ILE A 74 -2.06 7.20 -17.15
N SER A 75 -2.05 7.02 -15.83
CA SER A 75 -0.97 7.47 -14.96
C SER A 75 0.06 6.37 -14.76
N CYS A 76 1.31 6.77 -14.49
CA CYS A 76 2.40 5.88 -14.13
C CYS A 76 3.01 6.37 -12.81
N LEU A 77 2.83 5.58 -11.76
CA LEU A 77 3.53 5.78 -10.50
C LEU A 77 4.90 5.12 -10.60
N LEU A 78 5.93 5.95 -10.62
CA LEU A 78 7.34 5.53 -10.62
C LEU A 78 7.84 5.47 -9.19
N ARG A 79 8.63 4.44 -8.88
CA ARG A 79 9.32 4.38 -7.59
C ARG A 79 10.36 5.50 -7.51
N ASN A 80 10.20 6.38 -6.54
CA ASN A 80 11.27 7.29 -6.13
C ASN A 80 12.17 6.58 -5.11
N GLN A 81 13.35 6.13 -5.55
CA GLN A 81 14.28 5.40 -4.68
C GLN A 81 14.87 6.28 -3.57
N GLY A 82 15.07 7.58 -3.83
CA GLY A 82 15.57 8.53 -2.84
C GLY A 82 14.58 8.67 -1.68
N THR A 83 13.33 9.00 -1.99
CA THR A 83 12.25 9.09 -0.99
C THR A 83 12.01 7.74 -0.30
N ALA A 84 12.09 6.62 -1.02
CA ALA A 84 11.96 5.29 -0.41
C ALA A 84 13.07 5.03 0.63
N ARG A 85 14.30 5.47 0.36
CA ARG A 85 15.44 5.32 1.28
C ARG A 85 15.33 6.24 2.48
N GLU A 86 14.87 7.48 2.28
CA GLU A 86 14.56 8.42 3.36
C GLU A 86 13.47 7.86 4.28
N CYS A 87 12.36 7.37 3.71
CA CYS A 87 11.29 6.72 4.48
C CYS A 87 11.81 5.49 5.24
N TYR A 88 12.66 4.67 4.61
CA TYR A 88 13.27 3.52 5.29
C TYR A 88 14.13 3.97 6.48
N ASN A 89 15.01 4.94 6.29
CA ASN A 89 15.87 5.46 7.36
C ASN A 89 15.04 6.12 8.49
N ALA A 90 14.01 6.88 8.15
CA ALA A 90 13.09 7.46 9.13
C ALA A 90 12.29 6.38 9.87
N SER A 91 11.95 5.27 9.22
CA SER A 91 11.25 4.15 9.85
C SER A 91 12.11 3.41 10.87
N LEU A 92 13.43 3.30 10.61
CA LEU A 92 14.39 2.71 11.56
C LEU A 92 14.48 3.51 12.86
N SER A 93 14.37 4.85 12.78
CA SER A 93 14.32 5.70 13.98
C SER A 93 12.94 5.66 14.68
N LEU A 94 11.86 5.38 13.95
CA LEU A 94 10.49 5.25 14.47
C LEU A 94 10.13 3.87 15.04
N ALA A 95 11.02 2.87 14.96
CA ALA A 95 10.78 1.48 15.36
C ALA A 95 10.38 1.26 16.85
N LYS A 96 10.24 2.34 17.63
CA LYS A 96 9.64 2.37 18.97
C LYS A 96 8.10 2.54 18.99
N LYS A 97 7.44 2.84 17.86
CA LYS A 97 5.98 3.12 17.82
C LYS A 97 5.19 1.98 17.18
N THR A 98 4.21 1.46 17.91
CA THR A 98 3.22 0.48 17.45
C THR A 98 2.38 1.10 16.34
N SER A 99 2.46 0.57 15.12
CA SER A 99 1.59 0.96 13.99
C SER A 99 0.89 -0.27 13.47
N SER A 100 -0.44 -0.29 13.57
CA SER A 100 -1.28 -1.34 12.99
C SER A 100 -1.16 -1.33 11.46
N ILE A 101 -0.99 -2.51 10.84
CA ILE A 101 -1.00 -2.62 9.37
C ILE A 101 -2.44 -2.74 8.92
N VAL A 102 -2.79 -1.96 7.90
CA VAL A 102 -4.05 -2.13 7.17
C VAL A 102 -3.72 -2.77 5.81
N MET A 103 -3.91 -4.07 5.69
CA MET A 103 -3.66 -4.81 4.45
C MET A 103 -4.86 -4.67 3.52
N ALA A 104 -4.76 -3.92 2.43
CA ALA A 104 -5.77 -3.96 1.38
C ALA A 104 -5.72 -5.35 0.75
N SER A 105 -6.81 -6.11 0.82
CA SER A 105 -6.91 -7.42 0.16
C SER A 105 -6.84 -7.21 -1.35
#